data_AF-A0ABD5WB34-F1
#
_entry.id   AF-A0ABD5WB34-F1
#
_cell.length_a   1.000
_cell.length_b   1.000
_cell.length_c   1.000
_cell.angle_alpha   90.00
_cell.angle_beta   90.00
_cell.angle_gamma   90.00
#
_symmetry.space_group_name_H-M   'P 1'
#
loop_
_entity.id
_entity.type
_entity.pdbx_description
1 polymer ?
#
loop_
_entity_poly.entity_id
_entity_poly.type
_entity_poly.pdbx_seq_one_letter_code
_entity_poly.pdbx_strand_id
1 'polypeptide(L)'
;MSNHTTQSKKCTESNHQRWTDLTAFEGNVLYALARLQSDGETSYGLAVKRVLQDLYEQEINHGRLYPALDDLAEYGFVEKSALDKRTNEYVLTDAGRQLLRDRIDLLADALVGGDAE
;
A
#
# COMPACT_ATOMS: atom_id res chain seq x y z
N MET A 1 10.21 34.80 -2.60
CA MET A 1 10.06 33.59 -1.76
C MET A 1 8.68 33.65 -1.11
N SER A 2 7.68 33.03 -1.71
CA SER A 2 6.35 32.91 -1.11
C SER A 2 5.64 31.65 -1.62
N ASN A 3 5.58 30.67 -0.72
CA ASN A 3 4.46 29.79 -0.41
C ASN A 3 3.79 29.00 -1.54
N HIS A 4 4.30 27.79 -1.78
CA HIS A 4 3.46 26.68 -2.23
C HIS A 4 2.68 26.13 -1.04
N THR A 5 1.44 26.60 -0.90
CA THR A 5 0.43 25.96 -0.07
C THR A 5 0.11 24.61 -0.70
N THR A 6 0.66 23.52 -0.14
CA THR A 6 0.19 22.16 -0.42
C THR A 6 -1.23 22.07 0.12
N GLN A 7 -2.18 22.04 -0.81
CA GLN A 7 -3.59 21.90 -0.53
C GLN A 7 -3.82 20.56 0.16
N SER A 8 -4.13 20.63 1.46
CA SER A 8 -4.72 19.54 2.23
C SER A 8 -5.95 19.05 1.47
N LYS A 9 -5.86 17.85 0.89
CA LYS A 9 -7.01 17.16 0.33
C LYS A 9 -7.82 16.65 1.52
N LYS A 10 -8.75 17.49 1.96
CA LYS A 10 -9.83 17.11 2.88
C LYS A 10 -10.51 15.86 2.34
N CYS A 11 -10.47 14.82 3.15
CA CYS A 11 -11.38 13.68 3.09
C CYS A 11 -12.83 14.19 3.01
N THR A 12 -13.48 13.91 1.89
CA THR A 12 -14.94 13.98 1.75
C THR A 12 -15.42 12.65 1.21
N GLU A 13 -16.00 11.87 2.12
CA GLU A 13 -17.09 10.90 1.93
C GLU A 13 -17.24 10.29 0.52
N SER A 14 -16.58 9.14 0.32
CA SER A 14 -16.97 8.10 -0.62
C SER A 14 -16.34 6.78 -0.16
N ASN A 15 -17.11 6.07 0.67
CA ASN A 15 -16.75 4.84 1.36
C ASN A 15 -16.67 3.63 0.41
N HIS A 16 -15.68 3.61 -0.49
CA HIS A 16 -15.07 2.42 -1.12
C HIS A 16 -13.90 2.89 -2.00
N GLN A 17 -12.71 3.04 -1.41
CA GLN A 17 -11.50 3.25 -2.18
C GLN A 17 -11.18 1.92 -2.90
N ARG A 18 -11.32 1.91 -4.23
CA ARG A 18 -11.06 0.74 -5.07
C ARG A 18 -9.56 0.63 -5.31
N TRP A 19 -9.09 -0.54 -5.74
CA TRP A 19 -7.67 -0.73 -6.08
C TRP A 19 -7.16 0.33 -7.08
N THR A 20 -8.01 0.72 -8.04
CA THR A 20 -7.67 1.70 -9.09
C THR A 20 -7.43 3.12 -8.57
N ASP A 21 -7.85 3.40 -7.34
CA ASP A 21 -7.69 4.73 -6.73
C ASP A 21 -6.31 4.86 -6.05
N LEU A 22 -5.61 3.74 -5.83
CA LEU A 22 -4.23 3.71 -5.35
C LEU A 22 -3.23 3.98 -6.48
N THR A 23 -2.13 4.65 -6.14
CA THR A 23 -0.96 4.66 -7.00
C THR A 23 -0.38 3.25 -7.11
N ALA A 24 0.29 2.96 -8.22
CA ALA A 24 0.99 1.68 -8.40
C ALA A 24 2.00 1.39 -7.27
N PHE A 25 2.59 2.43 -6.68
CA PHE A 25 3.53 2.27 -5.58
C PHE A 25 2.84 1.88 -4.27
N GLU A 26 1.72 2.50 -3.91
CA GLU A 26 0.92 2.11 -2.75
C GLU A 26 0.40 0.67 -2.89
N GLY A 27 -0.09 0.29 -4.07
CA GLY A 27 -0.47 -1.10 -4.34
C GLY A 27 0.69 -2.09 -4.14
N ASN A 28 1.90 -1.71 -4.56
CA ASN A 28 3.10 -2.53 -4.34
C ASN A 28 3.53 -2.57 -2.86
N VAL A 29 3.28 -1.50 -2.09
CA VAL A 29 3.46 -1.51 -0.62
C VAL A 29 2.49 -2.51 0.03
N LEU A 30 1.21 -2.53 -0.36
CA LEU A 30 0.26 -3.53 0.12
C LEU A 30 0.70 -4.96 -0.23
N TYR A 31 1.19 -5.18 -1.45
CA TYR A 31 1.79 -6.46 -1.85
C TYR A 31 2.97 -6.84 -0.94
N ALA A 32 3.89 -5.91 -0.68
CA ALA A 32 5.06 -6.18 0.17
C ALA A 32 4.66 -6.55 1.61
N LEU A 33 3.65 -5.88 2.17
CA LEU A 33 3.09 -6.22 3.48
C LEU A 33 2.43 -7.61 3.48
N ALA A 34 1.65 -7.94 2.45
CA ALA A 34 1.03 -9.26 2.30
C ALA A 34 2.09 -10.37 2.22
N ARG A 35 3.16 -10.14 1.45
CA ARG A 35 4.27 -11.07 1.26
C ARG A 35 4.97 -11.38 2.59
N LEU A 36 5.33 -10.35 3.36
CA LEU A 36 5.99 -10.50 4.67
C LEU A 36 5.10 -11.24 5.68
N GLN A 37 3.82 -10.86 5.75
CA GLN A 37 2.86 -11.53 6.65
C GLN A 37 2.66 -13.00 6.28
N SER A 38 2.65 -13.34 4.98
CA SER A 38 2.55 -14.72 4.52
C SER A 38 3.78 -15.56 4.90
N ASP A 39 4.95 -14.94 5.04
CA ASP A 39 6.19 -15.58 5.49
C ASP A 39 6.35 -15.62 7.01
N GLY A 40 5.41 -15.02 7.76
CA GLY A 40 5.52 -14.87 9.21
C GLY A 40 6.58 -13.85 9.65
N GLU A 41 6.99 -12.95 8.75
CA GLU A 41 7.96 -11.88 9.05
C GLU A 41 7.29 -10.60 9.55
N THR A 42 7.88 -9.99 10.58
CA THR A 42 7.44 -8.69 11.10
C THR A 42 7.59 -7.60 10.03
N SER A 43 6.51 -6.87 9.79
CA SER A 43 6.41 -5.88 8.71
C SER A 43 6.80 -4.48 9.17
N TYR A 44 8.06 -4.29 9.58
CA TYR A 44 8.60 -2.95 9.86
C TYR A 44 9.11 -2.29 8.58
N GLY A 45 9.19 -0.95 8.57
CA GLY A 45 9.49 -0.18 7.35
C GLY A 45 10.74 -0.60 6.58
N LEU A 46 11.78 -1.11 7.25
CA LEU A 46 12.98 -1.63 6.58
C LEU A 46 12.76 -3.02 5.93
N ALA A 47 11.91 -3.88 6.51
CA ALA A 47 11.52 -5.14 5.87
C ALA A 47 10.70 -4.86 4.60
N VAL A 48 9.72 -3.96 4.68
CA VAL A 48 8.92 -3.52 3.52
C VAL A 48 9.83 -2.91 2.44
N LYS A 49 10.77 -2.06 2.84
CA LYS A 49 11.75 -1.46 1.92
C LYS A 49 12.53 -2.54 1.15
N ARG A 50 13.02 -3.59 1.83
CA ARG A 50 13.77 -4.69 1.19
C ARG A 50 12.95 -5.41 0.13
N VAL A 51 11.71 -5.81 0.46
CA VAL A 51 10.82 -6.46 -0.52
C VAL A 51 10.57 -5.58 -1.75
N LEU A 52 10.37 -4.27 -1.55
CA LEU A 52 10.18 -3.35 -2.67
C LEU A 52 11.46 -3.14 -3.49
N GLN A 53 12.63 -3.09 -2.85
CA GLN A 53 13.91 -2.99 -3.57
C GLN A 53 14.15 -4.21 -4.45
N ASP A 54 13.82 -5.40 -3.94
CA ASP A 54 13.93 -6.65 -4.70
C ASP A 54 12.90 -6.66 -5.85
N LEU A 55 11.66 -6.23 -5.59
CA LEU A 55 10.60 -6.15 -6.62
C LEU A 55 10.96 -5.21 -7.78
N TYR A 56 11.60 -4.08 -7.48
CA TYR A 56 11.93 -3.06 -8.47
C TYR A 56 13.38 -3.12 -8.97
N GLU A 57 14.20 -4.02 -8.43
CA GLU A 57 15.64 -4.14 -8.68
C GLU A 57 16.41 -2.81 -8.53
N GLN A 58 15.98 -1.96 -7.58
CA GLN A 58 16.55 -0.63 -7.36
C GLN A 58 16.40 -0.15 -5.92
N GLU A 59 17.18 0.85 -5.53
CA GLU A 59 17.04 1.50 -4.23
C GLU A 59 15.70 2.24 -4.10
N ILE A 60 15.03 2.04 -2.97
CA ILE A 60 13.78 2.72 -2.64
C ILE A 60 14.06 3.86 -1.66
N ASN A 61 13.67 5.07 -2.06
CA ASN A 61 13.81 6.25 -1.21
C ASN A 61 12.85 6.20 -0.02
N HIS A 62 13.37 6.46 1.17
CA HIS A 62 12.61 6.56 2.41
C HIS A 62 11.48 7.61 2.33
N GLY A 63 11.75 8.76 1.71
CA GLY A 63 10.77 9.84 1.49
C GLY A 63 9.67 9.49 0.48
N ARG A 64 9.70 8.31 -0.13
CA ARG A 64 8.59 7.75 -0.93
C ARG A 64 7.84 6.67 -0.16
N LEU A 65 8.58 5.78 0.51
CA LEU A 65 8.00 4.65 1.25
C LEU A 65 7.14 5.09 2.43
N TYR A 66 7.66 5.99 3.28
CA TYR A 66 6.96 6.34 4.52
C TYR A 66 5.69 7.15 4.30
N PRO A 67 5.67 8.15 3.37
CA PRO A 67 4.41 8.78 3.01
C PRO A 67 3.37 7.78 2.50
N ALA A 68 3.75 6.81 1.65
CA ALA A 68 2.81 5.79 1.19
C ALA A 68 2.29 4.89 2.33
N LEU A 69 3.12 4.54 3.31
CA LEU A 69 2.68 3.79 4.49
C LEU A 69 1.74 4.61 5.38
N ASP A 70 2.01 5.90 5.54
CA ASP A 70 1.18 6.81 6.32
C ASP A 70 -0.17 7.06 5.62
N ASP A 71 -0.16 7.28 4.30
CA ASP A 71 -1.37 7.44 3.48
C ASP A 71 -2.24 6.16 3.55
N LEU A 72 -1.65 4.98 3.35
CA LEU A 72 -2.35 3.69 3.46
C LEU A 72 -2.92 3.43 4.87
N ALA A 73 -2.26 3.95 5.91
CA ALA A 73 -2.77 3.87 7.27
C ALA A 73 -3.92 4.86 7.51
N GLU A 74 -3.83 6.08 6.98
CA GLU A 74 -4.92 7.07 7.02
C GLU A 74 -6.16 6.56 6.27
N TYR A 75 -5.95 5.86 5.16
CA TYR A 75 -7.02 5.20 4.40
C TYR A 75 -7.64 3.99 5.11
N GLY A 76 -7.01 3.48 6.17
CA GLY A 76 -7.49 2.32 6.93
C GLY A 76 -7.18 0.96 6.29
N PHE A 77 -6.27 0.90 5.32
CA PHE A 77 -5.81 -0.36 4.71
C PHE A 77 -4.67 -1.02 5.47
N VAL A 78 -3.96 -0.23 6.25
CA VAL A 78 -2.84 -0.66 7.06
C VAL A 78 -3.02 -0.17 8.49
N GLU A 79 -2.89 -1.06 9.46
CA GLU A 79 -2.74 -0.69 10.85
C GLU A 79 -1.28 -0.42 11.15
N LYS A 80 -1.02 0.72 11.78
CA LYS A 80 0.31 1.13 12.23
C LYS A 80 0.37 1.04 13.75
N SER A 81 1.29 0.24 14.27
CA SER A 81 1.55 0.11 15.70
C SER A 81 3.01 0.41 16.01
N ALA A 82 3.29 0.93 17.20
CA ALA A 82 4.66 1.14 17.66
C ALA A 82 5.21 -0.19 18.21
N LEU A 83 6.27 -0.71 17.58
CA LEU A 83 7.01 -1.87 18.09
C LEU A 83 7.98 -1.42 19.20
N ASP A 84 8.63 -0.28 18.99
CA ASP A 84 9.50 0.40 19.96
C ASP A 84 9.45 1.93 19.77
N LYS A 85 10.35 2.67 20.42
CA LYS A 85 10.40 4.15 20.36
C LYS A 85 10.72 4.72 18.97
N ARG A 86 11.19 3.89 18.02
CA ARG A 86 11.72 4.28 16.71
C ARG A 86 11.18 3.40 15.57
N THR A 87 10.70 2.20 15.88
CA THR A 87 10.21 1.23 14.90
C THR A 87 8.69 1.13 14.96
N ASN A 88 8.06 1.35 13.82
CA ASN A 88 6.65 1.02 13.63
C ASN A 88 6.54 -0.32 12.90
N GLU A 89 5.55 -1.09 13.30
CA GLU A 89 5.04 -2.25 12.59
C GLU A 89 3.80 -1.84 11.78
N TYR A 90 3.65 -2.45 10.60
CA TYR A 90 2.55 -2.20 9.68
C TYR A 90 1.86 -3.51 9.34
N VAL A 91 0.57 -3.63 9.61
CA VAL A 91 -0.22 -4.85 9.38
C VAL A 91 -1.37 -4.56 8.44
N LEU A 92 -1.69 -5.48 7.53
CA LEU A 92 -2.83 -5.31 6.63
C LEU A 92 -4.13 -5.50 7.42
N THR A 93 -5.02 -4.52 7.30
CA THR A 93 -6.40 -4.65 7.77
C THR A 93 -7.19 -5.57 6.83
N ASP A 94 -8.40 -5.96 7.25
CA ASP A 94 -9.30 -6.72 6.39
C ASP A 94 -9.64 -5.97 5.10
N ALA A 95 -9.77 -4.63 5.18
CA ALA A 95 -9.98 -3.78 4.02
C ALA A 95 -8.77 -3.79 3.06
N GLY A 96 -7.55 -3.70 3.59
CA GLY A 96 -6.33 -3.80 2.77
C GLY A 96 -6.19 -5.17 2.08
N ARG A 97 -6.58 -6.25 2.77
CA ARG A 97 -6.63 -7.60 2.17
C ARG A 97 -7.72 -7.71 1.10
N GLN A 98 -8.87 -7.09 1.33
CA GLN A 98 -9.94 -7.08 0.34
C GLN A 98 -9.53 -6.35 -0.94
N LEU A 99 -8.84 -5.22 -0.82
CA LEU A 99 -8.28 -4.51 -1.98
C LEU A 99 -7.36 -5.36 -2.85
N LEU A 100 -6.51 -6.19 -2.23
CA LEU A 100 -5.64 -7.11 -2.96
C LEU A 100 -6.45 -8.20 -3.67
N ARG A 101 -7.57 -8.67 -3.09
CA ARG A 101 -8.49 -9.59 -3.76
C ARG A 101 -9.19 -8.94 -4.94
N ASP A 102 -9.71 -7.73 -4.76
CA ASP A 102 -10.34 -6.96 -5.84
C ASP A 102 -9.37 -6.73 -7.01
N ARG A 103 -8.07 -6.56 -6.73
CA ARG A 103 -7.04 -6.51 -7.77
C ARG A 103 -6.89 -7.82 -8.52
N ILE A 104 -6.90 -8.95 -7.83
CA ILE A 104 -6.82 -10.27 -8.46
C ILE A 104 -8.02 -10.46 -9.39
N ASP A 105 -9.22 -10.17 -8.91
CA ASP A 105 -10.45 -10.30 -9.70
C ASP A 105 -10.40 -9.39 -10.94
N LEU A 106 -10.02 -8.13 -10.78
CA LEU A 106 -9.86 -7.18 -11.90
C LEU A 106 -8.87 -7.68 -12.96
N LEU A 107 -7.74 -8.26 -12.54
CA LEU A 107 -6.75 -8.79 -13.47
C LEU A 107 -7.23 -10.08 -14.14
N ALA A 108 -7.92 -10.95 -13.41
CA ALA A 108 -8.50 -12.16 -13.96
C ALA A 108 -9.53 -11.84 -15.03
N ASP A 109 -10.45 -10.91 -14.75
CA ASP A 109 -11.46 -10.44 -15.70
C ASP A 109 -10.82 -9.87 -16.97
N ALA A 110 -9.77 -9.07 -16.83
CA ALA A 110 -9.06 -8.49 -17.97
C ALA A 110 -8.32 -9.52 -18.84
N LEU A 111 -7.91 -10.66 -18.28
CA LEU A 111 -7.25 -11.74 -19.00
C LEU A 111 -8.23 -12.73 -19.64
N VAL A 112 -9.38 -12.95 -19.01
CA VAL A 112 -10.41 -13.90 -19.48
C VAL A 112 -11.40 -13.21 -20.45
N GLY A 113 -11.55 -11.89 -20.37
CA GLY A 113 -12.48 -11.07 -21.16
C GLY A 113 -12.12 -10.84 -22.63
N GLY A 114 -11.57 -11.85 -23.32
CA GLY A 114 -11.30 -11.86 -24.75
C GLY A 114 -12.08 -12.91 -25.55
N ASP A 115 -12.76 -13.85 -24.89
CA ASP A 115 -13.46 -14.98 -25.54
C ASP A 115 -14.99 -14.91 -25.38
N ALA A 116 -15.57 -13.72 -25.58
CA ALA A 116 -17.02 -13.55 -25.65
C ALA A 116 -17.43 -12.53 -26.73
N GLU A 117 -17.11 -12.83 -27.99
CA GLU A 117 -18.06 -12.91 -29.13
C GLU A 117 -17.35 -13.39 -30.40
#